data_AF-A0A7Z8QA55-F1
#
_entry.id   AF-A0A7Z8QA55-F1
#
_cell.length_a   1.000
_cell.length_b   1.000
_cell.length_c   1.000
_cell.angle_alpha   90.00
_cell.angle_beta   90.00
_cell.angle_gamma   90.00
#
_symmetry.space_group_name_H-M   'P 1'
#
loop_
_entity.id
_entity.type
_entity.pdbx_description
1 polymer ?
#
loop_
_entity_poly.entity_id
_entity_poly.type
_entity_poly.pdbx_seq_one_letter_code
_entity_poly.pdbx_strand_id
1 'polypeptide(L)'
;MACSLGIPAYIVSDNDGNTKTIIESQIANIERDLSTGLTNDVFNVSFLNDGCDIESELVNHVQIIDELKSSLVKLATNGNGNPQFIDAKQREMEQLDTQNLLDRLEKDKSGYSGFLAGIIIDSSKNSEKLIPQAFINAFESIRGW
;
A
#
# COMPACT_ATOMS: atom_id res chain seq x y z
N MET A 1 20.35 11.20 -7.23
CA MET A 1 18.92 11.00 -6.86
C MET A 1 18.03 11.47 -7.99
N ALA A 2 16.77 11.06 -8.08
CA ALA A 2 15.85 11.57 -9.10
C ALA A 2 15.81 13.13 -9.13
N CYS A 3 15.82 13.77 -7.96
CA CYS A 3 15.87 15.23 -7.85
C CYS A 3 17.14 15.87 -8.45
N SER A 4 18.29 15.19 -8.40
CA SER A 4 19.53 15.70 -9.03
C SER A 4 19.50 15.60 -10.57
N LEU A 5 18.50 14.90 -11.12
CA LEU A 5 18.20 14.84 -12.55
C LEU A 5 17.08 15.80 -12.95
N GLY A 6 16.60 16.65 -12.03
CA GLY A 6 15.47 17.56 -12.25
C GLY A 6 14.12 16.84 -12.34
N ILE A 7 14.01 15.61 -11.83
CA ILE A 7 12.78 14.83 -11.84
C ILE A 7 12.10 14.98 -10.46
N PRO A 8 10.88 15.55 -10.40
CA PRO A 8 10.11 15.60 -9.17
C PRO A 8 9.87 14.20 -8.59
N ALA A 9 9.91 14.06 -7.26
CA ALA A 9 9.80 12.76 -6.60
C ALA A 9 8.91 12.83 -5.35
N TYR A 10 7.97 11.89 -5.24
CA TYR A 10 7.16 11.71 -4.05
C TYR A 10 7.46 10.35 -3.42
N ILE A 11 7.66 10.33 -2.11
CA ILE A 11 7.91 9.10 -1.36
C ILE A 11 6.66 8.78 -0.52
N VAL A 12 6.12 7.56 -0.69
CA VAL A 12 5.17 6.99 0.27
C VAL A 12 5.90 5.88 1.00
N SER A 13 5.89 5.93 2.33
CA SER A 13 6.62 4.99 3.18
C SER A 13 5.73 4.43 4.27
N ASP A 14 6.02 3.19 4.65
CA ASP A 14 5.58 2.60 5.91
C ASP A 14 5.99 3.50 7.09
N ASN A 15 5.25 3.39 8.20
CA ASN A 15 5.48 4.14 9.43
C ASN A 15 5.58 3.21 10.64
N ASP A 16 6.28 2.11 10.46
CA ASP A 16 6.57 1.12 11.49
C ASP A 16 7.99 1.31 12.05
N GLY A 17 8.18 0.92 13.32
CA GLY A 17 9.49 0.98 13.98
C GLY A 17 10.17 2.35 13.92
N ASN A 18 11.33 2.42 13.26
CA ASN A 18 12.15 3.63 13.12
C ASN A 18 12.13 4.21 11.70
N THR A 19 11.26 3.71 10.81
CA THR A 19 11.27 4.02 9.38
C THR A 19 11.19 5.53 9.11
N LYS A 20 10.27 6.22 9.79
CA LYS A 20 10.11 7.68 9.69
C LYS A 20 11.38 8.44 10.06
N THR A 21 11.95 8.16 11.23
CA THR A 21 13.18 8.81 11.70
C THR A 21 14.35 8.59 10.74
N ILE A 22 14.48 7.39 10.18
CA ILE A 22 15.53 7.05 9.21
C ILE A 22 15.35 7.87 7.93
N ILE A 23 14.14 7.94 7.39
CA ILE A 23 13.86 8.68 6.14
C ILE A 23 14.06 10.18 6.34
N GLU A 24 13.56 10.76 7.44
CA GLU A 24 13.78 12.17 7.77
C GLU A 24 15.27 12.48 7.93
N SER A 25 16.04 11.58 8.54
CA SER A 25 17.50 11.71 8.64
C SER A 25 18.20 11.66 7.29
N GLN A 26 17.76 10.78 6.38
CA GLN A 26 18.30 10.70 5.03
C GLN A 26 18.01 11.97 4.22
N ILE A 27 16.79 12.49 4.29
CA ILE A 27 16.39 13.77 3.68
C ILE A 27 17.29 14.90 4.21
N ALA A 28 17.46 15.02 5.52
CA ALA A 28 18.31 16.05 6.11
C ALA A 28 19.80 15.95 5.69
N ASN A 29 20.31 14.73 5.51
CA ASN A 29 21.67 14.51 5.00
C ASN A 29 21.79 14.93 3.53
N ILE A 30 20.79 14.61 2.71
CA ILE A 30 20.72 15.01 1.30
C ILE A 30 20.74 16.53 1.14
N GLU A 31 19.91 17.24 1.91
CA GLU A 31 19.84 18.69 1.86
C GLU A 31 21.16 19.35 2.26
N ARG A 32 21.84 18.77 3.26
CA ARG A 32 23.17 19.20 3.70
C ARG A 32 24.21 18.98 2.61
N ASP A 33 24.24 17.79 2.01
CA ASP A 33 25.26 17.40 1.02
C ASP A 33 25.11 18.19 -0.29
N LEU A 34 23.87 18.47 -0.70
CA LEU A 34 23.58 19.23 -1.92
C LEU A 34 23.51 20.75 -1.70
N SER A 35 23.58 21.21 -0.44
CA SER A 35 23.43 22.63 -0.07
C SER A 35 22.17 23.27 -0.69
N THR A 36 21.10 22.50 -0.82
CA THR A 36 19.80 22.91 -1.38
C THR A 36 18.68 22.28 -0.57
N GLY A 37 17.62 23.04 -0.34
CA GLY A 37 16.40 22.50 0.25
C GLY A 37 15.64 21.67 -0.78
N LEU A 38 15.07 20.55 -0.34
CA LEU A 38 14.10 19.81 -1.11
C LEU A 38 12.74 20.48 -0.90
N THR A 39 12.34 21.38 -1.81
CA THR A 39 11.08 22.10 -1.68
C THR A 39 9.89 21.22 -2.04
N ASN A 40 8.74 21.51 -1.44
CA ASN A 40 7.48 20.81 -1.68
C ASN A 40 6.99 20.88 -3.14
N ASP A 41 7.60 21.71 -3.97
CA ASP A 41 7.30 21.87 -5.40
C ASP A 41 7.97 20.79 -6.27
N VAL A 42 8.93 20.04 -5.73
CA VAL A 42 9.67 19.01 -6.47
C VAL A 42 9.93 17.75 -5.65
N PHE A 43 9.72 17.79 -4.34
CA PHE A 43 9.94 16.66 -3.45
C PHE A 43 8.97 16.68 -2.29
N ASN A 44 8.38 15.54 -1.98
CA ASN A 44 7.58 15.40 -0.77
C ASN A 44 7.58 13.94 -0.28
N VAL A 45 7.22 13.75 0.99
CA VAL A 45 7.11 12.44 1.61
C VAL A 45 5.81 12.34 2.41
N SER A 46 5.15 11.19 2.33
CA SER A 46 4.07 10.83 3.24
C SER A 46 4.34 9.48 3.86
N PHE A 47 3.92 9.38 5.12
CA PHE A 47 4.00 8.17 5.89
C PHE A 47 2.58 7.57 6.01
N LEU A 48 2.49 6.25 6.09
CA LEU A 48 1.27 5.56 6.51
C LEU A 48 0.93 5.91 7.98
N ASN A 49 -0.22 5.43 8.45
CA ASN A 49 -0.60 5.65 9.85
C ASN A 49 0.46 5.11 10.82
N ASP A 50 0.54 5.70 12.01
CA ASP A 50 1.55 5.36 13.01
C ASP A 50 1.52 3.87 13.37
N GLY A 51 2.69 3.22 13.31
CA GLY A 51 2.85 1.80 13.54
C GLY A 51 2.40 0.89 12.39
N CYS A 52 2.05 1.43 11.22
CA CYS A 52 1.56 0.65 10.10
C CYS A 52 2.61 0.41 9.01
N ASP A 53 2.66 -0.83 8.55
CA ASP A 53 3.05 -1.18 7.18
C ASP A 53 1.84 -1.09 6.24
N ILE A 54 2.05 -1.33 4.95
CA ILE A 54 0.96 -1.30 3.96
C ILE A 54 -0.14 -2.33 4.24
N GLU A 55 0.17 -3.54 4.71
CA GLU A 55 -0.83 -4.56 5.01
C GLU A 55 -1.76 -4.13 6.15
N SER A 56 -1.18 -3.69 7.25
CA SER A 56 -1.91 -3.19 8.42
C SER A 56 -2.66 -1.89 8.15
N GLU A 57 -2.13 -1.01 7.31
CA GLU A 57 -2.84 0.18 6.81
C GLU A 57 -4.13 -0.22 6.08
N LEU A 58 -4.03 -1.16 5.12
CA LEU A 58 -5.18 -1.59 4.31
C LEU A 58 -6.24 -2.32 5.15
N VAL A 59 -5.83 -3.05 6.19
CA VAL A 59 -6.74 -3.80 7.07
C VAL A 59 -7.36 -2.90 8.14
N ASN A 60 -6.56 -2.10 8.84
CA ASN A 60 -7.00 -1.40 10.06
C ASN A 60 -7.56 -0.01 9.76
N HIS A 61 -6.99 0.70 8.78
CA HIS A 61 -7.32 2.10 8.50
C HIS A 61 -8.19 2.27 7.25
N VAL A 62 -7.83 1.61 6.14
CA VAL A 62 -8.63 1.66 4.91
C VAL A 62 -9.82 0.68 4.96
N GLN A 63 -9.69 -0.40 5.75
CA GLN A 63 -10.74 -1.40 6.01
C GLN A 63 -11.25 -2.11 4.74
N ILE A 64 -10.34 -2.47 3.83
CA ILE A 64 -10.66 -3.19 2.59
C ILE A 64 -10.57 -4.72 2.74
N ILE A 65 -11.04 -5.22 3.88
CA ILE A 65 -10.89 -6.63 4.29
C ILE A 65 -11.48 -7.59 3.25
N ASP A 66 -12.65 -7.26 2.68
CA ASP A 66 -13.32 -8.09 1.69
C ASP A 66 -12.52 -8.17 0.39
N GLU A 67 -11.95 -7.05 -0.06
CA GLU A 67 -11.10 -6.98 -1.24
C GLU A 67 -9.81 -7.78 -1.05
N LEU A 68 -9.18 -7.66 0.13
CA LEU A 68 -7.99 -8.42 0.50
C LEU A 68 -8.27 -9.92 0.53
N LYS A 69 -9.34 -10.36 1.21
CA LYS A 69 -9.76 -11.77 1.23
C LYS A 69 -10.06 -12.29 -0.17
N SER A 70 -10.77 -11.51 -0.99
CA SER A 70 -11.06 -11.85 -2.38
C SER A 70 -9.78 -12.01 -3.21
N SER A 71 -8.77 -11.18 -2.97
CA SER A 71 -7.47 -11.26 -3.66
C SER A 71 -6.72 -12.54 -3.32
N LEU A 72 -6.77 -12.97 -2.05
CA LEU A 72 -6.21 -14.24 -1.59
C LEU A 72 -6.95 -15.45 -2.16
N VAL A 73 -8.28 -15.38 -2.31
CA VAL A 73 -9.05 -16.42 -3.00
C VAL A 73 -8.61 -16.52 -4.46
N LYS A 74 -8.53 -15.39 -5.18
CA LYS A 74 -8.08 -15.35 -6.58
C LYS A 74 -6.68 -15.91 -6.74
N LEU A 75 -5.77 -15.59 -5.82
CA LEU A 75 -4.43 -16.17 -5.79
C LEU A 75 -4.48 -17.69 -5.62
N ALA A 76 -5.24 -18.19 -4.64
CA ALA A 76 -5.34 -19.61 -4.33
C ALA A 76 -6.04 -20.43 -5.43
N THR A 77 -6.96 -19.81 -6.18
CA THR A 77 -7.73 -20.46 -7.24
C THR A 77 -7.20 -20.14 -8.64
N ASN A 78 -6.05 -19.47 -8.76
CA ASN A 78 -5.51 -19.08 -10.04
C ASN A 78 -5.29 -20.31 -10.94
N GLY A 79 -5.89 -20.31 -12.13
CA GLY A 79 -5.87 -21.45 -13.04
C GLY A 79 -6.80 -22.62 -12.69
N ASN A 80 -7.64 -22.50 -11.65
CA ASN A 80 -8.62 -23.50 -11.26
C ASN A 80 -10.06 -22.94 -11.29
N GLY A 81 -10.86 -23.40 -12.25
CA GLY A 81 -12.23 -22.96 -12.46
C GLY A 81 -13.30 -23.79 -11.74
N ASN A 82 -12.94 -24.74 -10.87
CA ASN A 82 -13.93 -25.58 -10.17
C ASN A 82 -14.70 -24.73 -9.13
N PRO A 83 -16.03 -24.54 -9.29
CA PRO A 83 -16.82 -23.71 -8.37
C PRO A 83 -16.76 -24.18 -6.92
N GLN A 84 -16.77 -25.49 -6.68
CA GLN A 84 -16.73 -26.04 -5.31
C GLN A 84 -15.41 -25.74 -4.60
N PHE A 85 -14.31 -25.69 -5.37
CA PHE A 85 -13.00 -25.34 -4.83
C PHE A 85 -12.92 -23.85 -4.50
N ILE A 86 -13.44 -22.99 -5.37
CA ILE A 86 -13.53 -21.55 -5.15
C ILE A 86 -14.38 -21.26 -3.90
N ASP A 87 -15.56 -21.87 -3.79
CA ASP A 87 -16.46 -21.71 -2.63
C ASP A 87 -15.84 -22.24 -1.33
N ALA A 88 -15.00 -23.28 -1.41
CA ALA A 88 -14.26 -23.77 -0.25
C ALA A 88 -13.19 -22.75 0.19
N LYS A 89 -12.45 -22.16 -0.76
CA LYS A 89 -11.45 -21.12 -0.48
C LYS A 89 -12.07 -19.82 0.03
N GLN A 90 -13.22 -19.43 -0.49
CA GLN A 90 -13.98 -18.29 0.02
C GLN A 90 -14.32 -18.47 1.50
N ARG A 91 -14.90 -19.63 1.88
CA ARG A 91 -15.23 -19.94 3.27
C ARG A 91 -14.00 -19.99 4.19
N GLU A 92 -12.89 -20.52 3.69
CA GLU A 92 -11.60 -20.52 4.42
C GLU A 92 -11.15 -19.09 4.73
N MET A 93 -11.20 -18.18 3.75
CA MET A 93 -10.78 -16.78 3.95
C MET A 93 -11.75 -15.99 4.83
N GLU A 94 -13.06 -16.26 4.74
CA GLU A 94 -14.08 -15.62 5.59
C GLU A 94 -13.85 -15.88 7.08
N GLN A 95 -13.36 -17.08 7.43
CA GLN A 95 -13.07 -17.49 8.81
C GLN A 95 -11.80 -16.87 9.41
N LEU A 96 -10.96 -16.21 8.61
CA LEU A 96 -9.78 -15.53 9.13
C LEU A 96 -10.19 -14.31 9.95
N ASP A 97 -9.70 -14.26 11.19
CA ASP A 97 -9.67 -13.04 11.98
C ASP A 97 -8.60 -12.07 11.46
N THR A 98 -8.57 -10.87 12.03
CA THR A 98 -7.65 -9.79 11.61
C THR A 98 -6.19 -10.21 11.67
N GLN A 99 -5.77 -10.90 12.74
CA GLN A 99 -4.37 -11.28 12.91
C GLN A 99 -3.97 -12.35 11.89
N ASN A 100 -4.78 -13.39 11.73
CA ASN A 100 -4.52 -14.43 10.75
C ASN A 100 -4.57 -13.90 9.31
N LEU A 101 -5.39 -12.88 9.04
CA LEU A 101 -5.39 -12.18 7.76
C LEU A 101 -4.07 -11.44 7.53
N LEU A 102 -3.59 -10.67 8.50
CA LEU A 102 -2.31 -9.95 8.41
C LEU A 102 -1.14 -10.92 8.16
N ASP A 103 -1.04 -11.98 8.97
CA ASP A 103 -0.01 -13.02 8.82
C ASP A 103 -0.06 -13.67 7.42
N ARG A 104 -1.25 -13.76 6.83
CA ARG A 104 -1.44 -14.33 5.50
C ARG A 104 -1.01 -13.35 4.40
N LEU A 105 -1.39 -12.07 4.54
CA LEU A 105 -1.02 -11.01 3.59
C LEU A 105 0.50 -10.81 3.56
N GLU A 106 1.17 -10.85 4.71
CA GLU A 106 2.63 -10.75 4.79
C GLU A 106 3.32 -11.87 4.00
N LYS A 107 2.84 -13.12 4.14
CA LYS A 107 3.41 -14.29 3.44
C LYS A 107 3.18 -14.26 1.94
N ASP A 108 2.03 -13.76 1.50
CA ASP A 108 1.59 -13.81 0.11
C ASP A 108 1.66 -12.41 -0.57
N LYS A 109 2.47 -11.47 -0.04
CA LYS A 109 2.49 -10.04 -0.41
C LYS A 109 2.52 -9.76 -1.91
N SER A 110 3.47 -10.37 -2.61
CA SER A 110 3.61 -10.22 -4.07
C SER A 110 2.50 -10.91 -4.85
N GLY A 111 1.90 -11.96 -4.30
CA GLY A 111 0.84 -12.72 -4.93
C GLY A 111 -0.51 -12.00 -4.87
N TYR A 112 -0.93 -11.59 -3.67
CA TYR A 112 -2.25 -10.98 -3.49
C TYR A 112 -2.30 -9.59 -4.16
N SER A 113 -1.22 -8.81 -4.07
CA SER A 113 -1.14 -7.47 -4.68
C SER A 113 -1.33 -7.50 -6.20
N GLY A 114 -0.88 -8.56 -6.88
CA GLY A 114 -1.10 -8.75 -8.31
C GLY A 114 -2.58 -8.90 -8.71
N PHE A 115 -3.44 -9.38 -7.80
CA PHE A 115 -4.88 -9.50 -8.03
C PHE A 115 -5.69 -8.34 -7.44
N LEU A 116 -5.17 -7.72 -6.37
CA LEU A 116 -5.89 -6.68 -5.62
C LEU A 116 -6.28 -5.50 -6.51
N ALA A 117 -5.41 -5.06 -7.42
CA ALA A 117 -5.70 -3.94 -8.31
C ALA A 117 -6.96 -4.17 -9.15
N GLY A 118 -7.13 -5.37 -9.73
CA GLY A 118 -8.34 -5.72 -10.49
C GLY A 118 -9.59 -5.74 -9.61
N ILE A 119 -9.47 -6.27 -8.38
CA ILE A 119 -10.58 -6.33 -7.42
C ILE A 119 -11.01 -4.93 -6.98
N ILE A 120 -10.06 -4.02 -6.76
CA ILE A 120 -10.35 -2.62 -6.43
C ILE A 120 -11.08 -1.93 -7.58
N ILE A 121 -10.65 -2.15 -8.84
CA ILE A 121 -11.30 -1.59 -10.03
C ILE A 121 -12.73 -2.10 -10.20
N ASP A 122 -12.96 -3.38 -9.92
CA ASP A 122 -14.27 -4.02 -10.05
C ASP A 122 -15.18 -3.76 -8.82
N SER A 123 -14.67 -3.10 -7.77
CA SER A 123 -15.43 -2.81 -6.56
C SER A 123 -16.49 -1.74 -6.81
N SER A 124 -17.66 -1.90 -6.19
CA SER A 124 -18.73 -0.90 -6.20
C SER A 124 -18.50 0.22 -5.18
N LYS A 125 -17.48 0.09 -4.31
CA LYS A 125 -17.10 1.11 -3.33
C LYS A 125 -16.44 2.29 -4.05
N ASN A 126 -16.51 3.48 -3.44
CA ASN A 126 -15.77 4.64 -3.96
C ASN A 126 -14.27 4.33 -3.90
N SER A 127 -13.57 4.46 -5.03
CA SER A 127 -12.14 4.19 -5.17
C SER A 127 -11.27 4.96 -4.18
N GLU A 128 -11.64 6.19 -3.81
CA GLU A 128 -10.90 6.98 -2.80
C GLU A 128 -10.95 6.33 -1.40
N LYS A 129 -11.99 5.53 -1.11
CA LYS A 129 -12.10 4.78 0.15
C LYS A 129 -11.35 3.46 0.13
N LEU A 130 -10.77 3.08 -1.01
CA LEU A 130 -10.04 1.83 -1.18
C LEU A 130 -8.51 2.05 -1.21
N ILE A 131 -8.08 3.30 -1.12
CA ILE A 131 -6.69 3.71 -1.30
C ILE A 131 -6.25 4.44 -0.04
N PRO A 132 -5.07 4.12 0.54
CA PRO A 132 -4.56 4.87 1.68
C PRO A 132 -4.33 6.35 1.34
N GLN A 133 -4.62 7.24 2.30
CA GLN A 133 -4.54 8.69 2.09
C GLN A 133 -3.14 9.14 1.62
N ALA A 134 -2.08 8.48 2.09
CA ALA A 134 -0.70 8.79 1.69
C ALA A 134 -0.48 8.66 0.16
N PHE A 135 -1.14 7.69 -0.49
CA PHE A 135 -1.07 7.54 -1.95
C PHE A 135 -1.89 8.61 -2.66
N ILE A 136 -3.06 8.97 -2.13
CA ILE A 136 -3.89 10.06 -2.68
C ILE A 136 -3.07 11.36 -2.69
N ASN A 137 -2.47 11.71 -1.56
CA ASN A 137 -1.61 12.89 -1.42
C ASN A 137 -0.43 12.86 -2.41
N ALA A 138 0.16 11.68 -2.62
CA ALA A 138 1.25 11.50 -3.58
C ALA A 138 0.82 11.80 -5.01
N PHE A 139 -0.29 11.21 -5.47
CA PHE A 139 -0.79 11.44 -6.82
C PHE A 139 -1.28 12.87 -7.03
N GLU A 140 -1.90 13.50 -6.03
CA GLU A 140 -2.31 14.90 -6.09
C GLU A 140 -1.11 15.85 -6.20
N SER A 141 -0.04 15.60 -5.44
CA SER A 141 1.18 16.40 -5.50
C SER A 141 1.89 16.24 -6.84
N ILE A 142 2.05 14.99 -7.31
CA ILE A 142 2.67 14.71 -8.62
C ILE A 142 1.86 15.34 -9.76
N ARG A 143 0.53 15.37 -9.66
CA ARG A 143 -0.33 16.01 -10.67
C ARG A 143 -0.13 17.53 -10.73
N GLY A 144 0.26 18.15 -9.61
CA GLY A 144 0.53 19.58 -9.52
C GLY A 144 1.91 20.00 -10.03
N TRP A 145 2.86 19.06 -10.07
CA TRP A 145 4.21 19.26 -10.58
C TRP A 145 4.28 19.13 -12.11
#